data_AF-A0A9Q4IWS8-F1
#
_entry.id   AF-A0A9Q4IWS8-F1
#
_cell.length_a   1.000
_cell.length_b   1.000
_cell.length_c   1.000
_cell.angle_alpha   90.00
_cell.angle_beta   90.00
_cell.angle_gamma   90.00
#
_symmetry.space_group_name_H-M   'P 1'
#
loop_
_entity.id
_entity.type
_entity.pdbx_description
1 polymer ?
#
loop_
_entity_poly.entity_id
_entity_poly.type
_entity_poly.pdbx_seq_one_letter_code
_entity_poly.pdbx_strand_id
1 'polypeptide(L)'
;MNIIQTIPRIDCKAFAKCGKKSLSHCRRYKLTDEECAGCELVRRRERGNYRTLSDGRVIKQCSVCGEWYGVHRFYPRTLKRGEKVYFTFSSECRRCKSLKAS
;
A
#
# COMPACT_ATOMS: atom_id res chain seq x y z
N MET A 1 -17.41 -18.26 22.94
CA MET A 1 -16.32 -17.82 23.83
C MET A 1 -15.19 -17.28 22.97
N ASN A 2 -14.92 -15.96 23.02
CA ASN A 2 -13.76 -15.39 22.35
C ASN A 2 -12.54 -15.62 23.23
N ILE A 3 -11.73 -16.62 22.88
CA ILE A 3 -10.46 -16.88 23.54
C ILE A 3 -9.53 -15.71 23.21
N ILE A 4 -9.17 -14.91 24.21
CA ILE A 4 -8.16 -13.86 24.06
C ILE A 4 -6.83 -14.58 23.83
N GLN A 5 -6.42 -14.69 22.56
CA GLN A 5 -5.11 -15.22 22.22
C GLN A 5 -4.04 -14.19 22.64
N THR A 6 -3.30 -14.51 23.69
CA THR A 6 -2.15 -13.73 24.18
C THR A 6 -0.94 -13.86 23.25
N ILE A 7 -0.88 -14.93 22.45
CA ILE A 7 0.20 -15.18 21.49
C ILE A 7 -0.18 -14.55 20.15
N PRO A 8 0.57 -13.55 19.67
CA PRO A 8 0.33 -12.96 18.36
C PRO A 8 0.46 -14.03 17.28
N ARG A 9 -0.53 -14.13 16.41
CA ARG A 9 -0.44 -15.05 15.26
C ARG A 9 0.76 -14.70 14.39
N ILE A 10 1.47 -15.71 13.91
CA ILE A 10 2.66 -15.56 13.06
C ILE A 10 2.38 -14.81 11.74
N ASP A 11 1.12 -14.80 11.28
CA ASP A 11 0.68 -14.05 10.11
C ASP A 11 0.20 -12.62 10.41
N CYS A 12 0.33 -12.18 11.66
CA CYS A 12 -0.04 -10.83 12.07
C CYS A 12 0.82 -9.79 11.33
N LYS A 13 0.16 -8.89 10.59
CA LYS A 13 0.82 -7.82 9.80
C LYS A 13 1.59 -6.81 10.66
N ALA A 14 1.38 -6.80 11.97
CA ALA A 14 2.12 -5.96 12.91
C ALA A 14 3.51 -6.52 13.25
N PHE A 15 3.75 -7.81 13.00
CA PHE A 15 5.02 -8.50 13.26
C PHE A 15 5.82 -8.68 11.97
N ALA A 16 7.15 -8.73 12.10
CA ALA A 16 8.00 -9.24 11.03
C ALA A 16 7.81 -10.76 10.88
N LYS A 17 8.13 -11.35 9.72
CA LYS A 17 7.86 -12.78 9.47
C LYS A 17 8.58 -13.74 10.41
N CYS A 18 9.67 -13.29 11.03
CA CYS A 18 10.39 -14.02 12.06
C CYS A 18 9.63 -14.13 13.40
N GLY A 19 8.53 -13.40 13.60
CA GLY A 19 7.67 -13.49 14.79
C GLY A 19 8.24 -12.92 16.10
N LYS A 20 9.52 -12.51 16.13
CA LYS A 20 10.21 -12.05 17.35
C LYS A 20 9.87 -10.61 17.76
N LYS A 21 9.92 -9.68 16.81
CA LYS A 21 9.71 -8.24 17.05
C LYS A 21 8.67 -7.68 16.08
N SER A 22 8.18 -6.49 16.41
CA SER A 22 7.25 -5.76 15.55
C SER A 22 7.89 -5.37 14.22
N LEU A 23 7.07 -5.27 13.18
CA LEU A 23 7.49 -4.87 11.84
C LEU A 23 8.10 -3.46 11.84
N SER A 24 7.58 -2.55 12.65
CA SER A 24 8.10 -1.19 12.80
C SER A 24 9.50 -1.17 13.41
N HIS A 25 9.73 -1.97 14.46
CA HIS A 25 11.05 -2.10 15.09
C HIS A 25 12.07 -2.67 14.11
N CYS A 26 11.75 -3.81 13.47
CA CYS A 26 12.67 -4.41 12.50
C CYS A 26 12.89 -3.58 11.24
N ARG A 27 11.98 -2.66 10.88
CA ARG A 27 12.25 -1.68 9.81
C ARG A 27 13.27 -0.63 10.22
N ARG A 28 13.27 -0.24 11.50
CA ARG A 28 14.15 0.83 12.02
C ARG A 28 15.54 0.32 12.39
N TYR A 29 15.64 -0.91 12.88
CA TYR A 29 16.85 -1.46 13.49
C TYR A 29 17.40 -2.70 12.77
N LYS A 30 17.03 -2.94 11.50
CA LYS A 30 17.43 -4.14 10.76
C LYS A 30 18.94 -4.40 10.74
N LEU A 31 19.73 -3.32 10.74
CA LEU A 31 21.20 -3.39 10.65
C LEU A 31 21.89 -3.44 12.02
N THR A 32 21.16 -3.15 13.10
CA THR A 32 21.72 -3.01 14.45
C THR A 32 21.21 -4.08 15.41
N ASP A 33 20.04 -4.65 15.13
CA ASP A 33 19.40 -5.69 15.94
C ASP A 33 19.53 -7.03 15.22
N GLU A 34 20.35 -7.93 15.78
CA GLU A 34 20.62 -9.27 15.22
C GLU A 34 19.34 -10.10 15.09
N GLU A 35 18.36 -9.90 15.96
CA GLU A 35 17.08 -10.60 15.87
C GLU A 35 16.28 -10.17 14.65
N CYS A 36 16.48 -8.94 14.17
CA CYS A 36 15.82 -8.38 12.98
C CYS A 36 16.63 -8.54 11.68
N ALA A 37 17.94 -8.81 11.77
CA ALA A 37 18.82 -8.92 10.61
C ALA A 37 18.37 -10.01 9.63
N GLY A 38 17.96 -11.18 10.16
CA GLY A 38 17.45 -12.32 9.39
C GLY A 38 15.94 -12.28 9.07
N CYS A 39 15.21 -11.25 9.54
CA CYS A 39 13.76 -11.22 9.36
C CYS A 39 13.36 -10.80 7.94
N GLU A 40 12.48 -11.59 7.33
CA GLU A 40 11.75 -11.14 6.16
C GLU A 40 10.68 -10.11 6.58
N LEU A 41 10.82 -8.87 6.10
CA LEU A 41 9.90 -7.79 6.45
C LEU A 41 8.65 -7.89 5.59
N VAL A 42 7.49 -7.87 6.24
CA VAL A 42 6.20 -7.77 5.55
C VAL A 42 6.20 -6.48 4.72
N ARG A 43 6.27 -6.64 3.40
CA ARG A 43 6.16 -5.54 2.45
C ARG A 43 4.73 -5.06 2.41
N ARG A 44 4.55 -3.74 2.26
CA ARG A 44 3.22 -3.19 1.99
C ARG A 44 2.76 -3.84 0.69
N ARG A 45 1.59 -4.48 0.69
CA ARG A 45 0.99 -5.02 -0.55
C ARG A 45 1.04 -3.90 -1.57
N GLU A 46 1.72 -4.12 -2.69
CA GLU A 46 1.74 -3.15 -3.77
C GLU A 46 0.27 -2.84 -4.07
N ARG A 47 -0.07 -1.55 -4.14
CA ARG A 47 -1.38 -1.19 -4.65
C ARG A 47 -1.35 -1.69 -6.09
N GLY A 48 -2.05 -2.77 -6.40
CA GLY A 48 -1.92 -3.45 -7.71
C GLY A 48 -2.19 -2.51 -8.90
N ASN A 49 -2.82 -1.36 -8.64
CA ASN A 49 -3.09 -0.31 -9.59
C ASN A 49 -2.09 0.88 -9.57
N TYR A 50 -1.00 0.86 -8.79
CA TYR A 50 0.06 1.88 -8.80
C TYR A 50 1.43 1.23 -8.92
N ARG A 51 2.31 1.82 -9.72
CA ARG A 51 3.72 1.44 -9.84
C ARG A 51 4.59 2.69 -9.79
N THR A 52 5.78 2.56 -9.22
CA THR A 52 6.82 3.59 -9.28
C THR A 52 7.86 3.13 -10.30
N LEU A 53 8.10 3.93 -11.32
CA LEU A 53 9.13 3.70 -12.33
C LEU A 53 10.53 3.97 -11.74
N SER A 54 11.57 3.49 -12.41
CA SER A 54 12.97 3.64 -11.97
C SER A 54 13.42 5.11 -11.82
N ASP A 55 12.77 6.01 -12.54
CA ASP A 55 13.00 7.46 -12.49
C ASP A 55 12.17 8.19 -11.41
N GLY A 56 11.48 7.44 -10.54
CA GLY A 56 10.66 7.97 -9.45
C GLY A 56 9.25 8.41 -9.88
N ARG A 57 8.89 8.36 -11.17
CA ARG A 57 7.53 8.69 -11.61
C ARG A 57 6.53 7.63 -11.16
N VAL A 58 5.41 8.08 -10.61
CA VAL A 58 4.31 7.20 -10.22
C VAL A 58 3.30 7.09 -11.36
N ILE A 59 3.06 5.86 -11.80
CA ILE A 59 2.02 5.50 -12.77
C ILE A 59 0.91 4.73 -12.06
N LYS A 60 -0.28 4.80 -12.65
CA LYS A 60 -1.50 4.18 -12.14
C LYS A 60 -2.24 3.49 -13.27
N GLN A 61 -2.78 2.30 -13.01
CA GLN A 61 -3.62 1.57 -13.94
C GLN A 61 -5.05 2.14 -13.94
N CYS A 62 -5.62 2.29 -15.14
CA CYS A 62 -7.02 2.63 -15.33
C CYS A 62 -7.89 1.39 -15.11
N SER A 63 -8.93 1.49 -14.27
CA SER A 63 -9.85 0.37 -14.03
C SER A 63 -10.81 0.07 -15.20
N VAL A 64 -10.89 0.96 -16.20
CA VAL A 64 -11.80 0.81 -17.36
C VAL A 64 -11.05 0.26 -18.56
N CYS A 65 -9.98 0.92 -18.99
CA CYS A 65 -9.22 0.48 -20.16
C CYS A 65 -8.02 -0.41 -19.85
N GLY A 66 -7.70 -0.66 -18.57
CA GLY A 66 -6.57 -1.52 -18.17
C GLY A 66 -5.17 -0.92 -18.40
N GLU A 67 -5.08 0.20 -19.13
CA GLU A 67 -3.83 0.86 -19.45
C GLU A 67 -3.18 1.58 -18.27
N TRP A 68 -1.85 1.69 -18.31
CA TRP A 68 -1.05 2.39 -17.33
C TRP A 68 -0.77 3.83 -17.77
N TYR A 69 -1.06 4.79 -16.90
CA TYR A 69 -0.81 6.20 -17.17
C TYR A 69 -0.16 6.89 -15.97
N GLY A 70 0.57 7.98 -16.23
CA GLY A 70 0.97 8.88 -15.16
C GLY A 70 -0.23 9.37 -14.35
N VAL A 71 -0.06 9.53 -13.04
CA VAL A 71 -1.15 9.92 -12.12
C VAL A 71 -1.86 11.23 -12.51
N HIS A 72 -1.17 12.13 -13.21
CA HIS A 72 -1.76 13.38 -13.75
C HIS A 72 -2.92 13.13 -14.73
N ARG A 73 -2.98 11.95 -15.38
CA ARG A 73 -4.09 11.56 -16.28
C ARG A 73 -5.31 11.04 -15.54
N PHE A 74 -5.35 11.15 -14.22
CA PHE A 74 -6.51 10.84 -13.39
C PHE A 74 -7.01 12.12 -12.70
N TYR A 75 -8.26 12.13 -12.27
CA TYR A 75 -8.79 13.25 -11.50
C TYR A 75 -8.36 13.11 -10.04
N PRO A 76 -7.83 14.16 -9.40
CA PRO A 76 -7.59 14.13 -7.96
C PRO A 76 -8.92 13.97 -7.23
N ARG A 77 -8.90 13.22 -6.14
CA ARG A 77 -10.05 13.01 -5.25
C ARG A 77 -9.59 13.09 -3.81
N THR A 78 -10.45 13.64 -2.98
CA THR A 78 -10.27 13.66 -1.53
C THR A 78 -11.28 12.70 -0.93
N LEU A 79 -10.81 11.73 -0.15
CA LEU A 79 -11.64 10.77 0.57
C LEU A 79 -11.60 11.11 2.06
N LYS A 80 -12.75 11.30 2.68
CA LYS A 80 -12.87 11.39 4.15
C LYS A 80 -13.32 10.03 4.68
N ARG A 81 -12.59 9.49 5.67
CA ARG A 81 -12.96 8.27 6.41
C ARG A 81 -12.80 8.56 7.91
N GLY A 82 -13.93 8.76 8.59
CA GLY A 82 -13.94 9.34 9.93
C GLY A 82 -13.27 10.73 9.91
N GLU A 83 -12.34 10.95 10.82
CA GLU A 83 -11.57 12.20 10.92
C GLU A 83 -10.38 12.28 9.95
N LYS A 84 -10.06 11.19 9.24
CA LYS A 84 -8.89 11.14 8.35
C LYS A 84 -9.25 11.55 6.93
N VAL A 85 -8.46 12.47 6.39
CA VAL A 85 -8.55 12.94 5.02
C VAL A 85 -7.44 12.31 4.18
N TYR A 86 -7.80 11.70 3.06
CA TYR A 86 -6.88 11.04 2.14
C TYR A 86 -6.94 11.70 0.77
N PHE A 87 -5.79 12.10 0.25
CA PHE A 87 -5.64 12.53 -1.14
C PHE A 87 -5.34 11.32 -2.02
N THR A 88 -6.14 11.13 -3.06
CA THR A 88 -6.02 10.01 -3.99
C THR A 88 -6.39 10.46 -5.40
N PHE A 89 -6.32 9.54 -6.36
CA PHE A 89 -6.78 9.76 -7.73
C PHE A 89 -7.99 8.88 -8.05
N SER A 90 -8.77 9.25 -9.07
CA SER A 90 -9.88 8.45 -9.60
C SER A 90 -9.42 7.07 -10.06
N SER A 91 -10.31 6.08 -10.01
CA SER A 91 -10.07 4.73 -10.53
C SER A 91 -9.89 4.74 -12.06
N GLU A 92 -10.65 5.57 -12.75
CA GLU A 92 -10.67 5.70 -14.21
C GLU A 92 -9.84 6.90 -14.68
N CYS A 93 -9.18 6.78 -15.84
CA CYS A 93 -8.42 7.87 -16.45
C CYS A 93 -9.36 8.94 -17.02
N ARG A 94 -8.83 10.16 -17.20
CA ARG A 94 -9.58 11.31 -17.72
C ARG A 94 -10.26 10.98 -19.07
N ARG A 95 -9.55 10.28 -19.96
CA ARG A 95 -10.08 9.85 -21.27
C ARG A 95 -11.33 8.99 -21.14
N CYS A 96 -11.27 7.90 -20.36
CA CYS A 96 -12.42 7.02 -20.13
C CYS A 96 -13.58 7.76 -19.47
N LYS A 97 -13.29 8.70 -18.57
CA LYS A 97 -14.33 9.49 -17.92
C LYS A 97 -15.01 10.46 -18.89
N SER A 98 -14.26 11.08 -19.80
CA SER A 98 -14.82 11.96 -20.84
C SER A 98 -15.69 11.18 -21.83
N LEU A 99 -15.27 10.00 -22.25
CA LEU A 99 -16.05 9.14 -23.15
C LEU A 99 -17.39 8.68 -22.56
N LYS A 100 -17.50 8.60 -21.23
CA LYS A 100 -18.75 8.25 -20.54
C LYS A 100 -19.69 9.45 -20.33
N ALA A 101 -19.20 10.67 -20.51
CA ALA A 101 -19.97 11.90 -20.31
C ALA A 101 -20.55 12.45 -21.63
N SER A 102 -20.28 11.77 -22.75
CA SER A 102 -20.85 11.99 -24.08
C SER A 102 -21.95 10.97 -24.33
#